data_AF-A0A0Q8NB77-F1
#
_entry.id   AF-A0A0Q8NB77-F1
#
_cell.length_a   1.000
_cell.length_b   1.000
_cell.length_c   1.000
_cell.angle_alpha   90.00
_cell.angle_beta   90.00
_cell.angle_gamma   90.00
#
_symmetry.space_group_name_H-M   'P 1'
#
loop_
_entity.id
_entity.type
_entity.pdbx_description
1 polymer ?
#
loop_
_entity_poly.entity_id
_entity_poly.type
_entity_poly.pdbx_seq_one_letter_code
_entity_poly.pdbx_strand_id
1 'polypeptide(L)'
;MDFNVIQITRINTDDFAFTDKVNITFPVPPLASAKIYDNNGVKTLKICATVYINSKDSQNPVVGTLTEHVNTVEIYFDYDWDEETPDTYDVWYVEIDYTSESVENITTVKSYLRNIDPETSRGTETTVGT
;
A
#
# COMPACT_ATOMS: atom_id res chain seq x y z
N MET A 1 3.00 -16.41 10.36
CA MET A 1 2.58 -15.11 9.82
C MET A 1 1.70 -15.39 8.64
N ASP A 2 0.54 -14.75 8.59
CA ASP A 2 -0.39 -14.87 7.47
C ASP A 2 -1.05 -13.51 7.25
N PHE A 3 -1.25 -13.16 5.98
CA PHE A 3 -1.98 -11.95 5.61
C PHE A 3 -3.08 -12.32 4.63
N ASN A 4 -4.24 -11.70 4.82
CA ASN A 4 -5.35 -11.85 3.91
C ASN A 4 -5.64 -10.51 3.25
N VAL A 5 -5.65 -10.50 1.91
CA VAL A 5 -6.11 -9.35 1.15
C VAL A 5 -7.63 -9.36 1.17
N ILE A 6 -8.22 -8.41 1.89
CA ILE A 6 -9.67 -8.28 2.06
C ILE A 6 -10.30 -7.71 0.80
N GLN A 7 -9.69 -6.66 0.25
CA GLN A 7 -10.12 -6.06 -1.01
C GLN A 7 -9.00 -5.27 -1.69
N ILE A 8 -9.11 -5.23 -3.02
CA ILE A 8 -8.37 -4.32 -3.89
C ILE A 8 -9.43 -3.73 -4.84
N THR A 9 -9.72 -2.45 -4.68
CA THR A 9 -10.85 -1.80 -5.36
C THR A 9 -10.41 -0.45 -5.92
N ARG A 10 -10.67 -0.19 -7.19
CA ARG A 10 -10.50 1.16 -7.76
C ARG A 10 -11.59 2.08 -7.20
N ILE A 11 -11.20 3.19 -6.58
CA ILE A 11 -12.12 4.10 -5.87
C ILE A 11 -12.45 5.38 -6.65
N ASN A 12 -11.66 5.75 -7.65
CA ASN A 12 -12.00 6.86 -8.52
C ASN A 12 -12.90 6.41 -9.69
N THR A 13 -13.91 7.22 -9.97
CA THR A 13 -14.77 7.10 -11.16
C THR A 13 -14.36 8.04 -12.27
N ASP A 14 -13.89 9.24 -11.89
CA ASP A 14 -13.35 10.25 -12.79
C ASP A 14 -11.82 10.15 -12.83
N ASP A 15 -11.24 10.69 -13.90
CA ASP A 15 -9.80 10.82 -14.05
C ASP A 15 -9.20 11.60 -12.86
N PHE A 16 -8.37 10.92 -12.09
CA PHE A 16 -7.62 11.57 -11.02
C PHE A 16 -6.31 12.11 -11.58
N ALA A 17 -6.03 13.39 -11.35
CA ALA A 17 -4.74 13.98 -11.66
C ALA A 17 -4.27 14.86 -10.50
N PHE A 18 -3.00 14.72 -10.12
CA PHE A 18 -2.41 15.66 -9.20
C PHE A 18 -2.32 17.04 -9.84
N THR A 19 -2.75 18.07 -9.11
CA THR A 19 -2.72 19.46 -9.59
C THR A 19 -1.31 20.03 -9.65
N ASP A 20 -0.41 19.58 -8.76
CA ASP A 20 0.98 20.03 -8.69
C ASP A 20 1.95 18.91 -9.08
N LYS A 21 1.94 18.55 -10.38
CA LYS A 21 2.79 17.48 -10.91
C LYS A 21 4.29 17.79 -10.82
N VAL A 22 4.67 19.07 -10.75
CA VAL A 22 6.07 19.52 -10.77
C VAL A 22 6.77 19.23 -9.43
N ASN A 23 6.04 19.31 -8.32
CA ASN A 23 6.60 19.07 -6.99
C ASN A 23 6.30 17.66 -6.43
N ILE A 24 5.72 16.78 -7.25
CA ILE A 24 5.48 15.38 -6.87
C ILE A 24 6.59 14.51 -7.46
N THR A 25 7.12 13.63 -6.63
CA THR A 25 8.11 12.65 -7.07
C THR A 25 7.44 11.33 -7.40
N PHE A 26 7.68 10.82 -8.61
CA PHE A 26 7.15 9.55 -9.07
C PHE A 26 8.11 8.37 -8.76
N PRO A 27 7.57 7.15 -8.56
CA PRO A 27 6.15 6.85 -8.31
C PRO A 27 5.65 7.44 -6.98
N VAL A 28 4.36 7.81 -6.90
CA VAL A 28 3.79 8.37 -5.67
C VAL A 28 3.73 7.28 -4.60
N PRO A 29 4.27 7.49 -3.40
CA PRO A 29 4.29 6.45 -2.39
C PRO A 29 2.86 6.19 -1.86
N PRO A 30 2.53 4.94 -1.45
CA PRO A 30 1.20 4.61 -0.97
C PRO A 30 0.81 5.44 0.26
N LEU A 31 -0.46 5.79 0.42
CA LEU A 31 -0.95 6.38 1.66
C LEU A 31 -1.58 5.29 2.52
N ALA A 32 -0.83 4.84 3.53
CA ALA A 32 -1.27 3.78 4.43
C ALA A 32 -1.72 4.31 5.81
N SER A 33 -2.71 3.63 6.36
CA SER A 33 -3.12 3.72 7.77
C SER A 33 -3.19 2.31 8.33
N ALA A 34 -2.91 2.17 9.62
CA ALA A 34 -2.94 0.87 10.26
C ALA A 34 -3.48 0.97 11.70
N LYS A 35 -4.22 -0.07 12.10
CA LYS A 35 -4.78 -0.19 13.44
C LYS A 35 -4.83 -1.65 13.86
N ILE A 36 -4.44 -1.91 15.11
CA ILE A 36 -4.66 -3.22 15.72
C ILE A 36 -6.10 -3.29 16.23
N TYR A 37 -6.78 -4.39 15.93
CA TYR A 37 -8.11 -4.68 16.42
C TYR A 37 -8.21 -6.13 16.90
N ASP A 38 -9.25 -6.40 17.69
CA ASP A 38 -9.58 -7.74 18.16
C ASP A 38 -10.62 -8.36 17.23
N ASN A 39 -10.30 -9.49 16.62
CA ASN A 39 -11.20 -10.25 15.77
C ASN A 39 -11.50 -11.61 16.42
N ASN A 40 -12.53 -11.64 17.27
CA ASN A 40 -12.95 -12.84 18.00
C ASN A 40 -11.82 -13.48 18.83
N GLY A 41 -11.04 -12.67 19.56
CA GLY A 41 -9.92 -13.12 20.38
C GLY A 41 -8.59 -13.28 19.64
N VAL A 42 -8.57 -13.03 18.32
CA VAL A 42 -7.33 -12.96 17.53
C VAL A 42 -6.97 -11.50 17.31
N LYS A 43 -5.78 -11.08 17.76
CA LYS A 43 -5.26 -9.75 17.44
C LYS A 43 -4.92 -9.70 15.96
N THR A 44 -5.39 -8.65 15.29
CA THR A 44 -5.21 -8.47 13.86
C THR A 44 -4.80 -7.03 13.58
N LEU A 45 -3.74 -6.86 12.79
CA LEU A 45 -3.33 -5.57 12.26
C LEU A 45 -4.10 -5.33 10.96
N LYS A 46 -5.05 -4.39 10.97
CA LYS A 46 -5.71 -3.91 9.75
C LYS A 46 -4.80 -2.87 9.10
N ILE A 47 -4.48 -3.07 7.83
CA ILE A 47 -3.74 -2.12 7.00
C ILE A 47 -4.65 -1.68 5.86
N CYS A 48 -4.87 -0.38 5.75
CA CYS A 48 -5.63 0.24 4.69
C CYS A 48 -4.70 1.18 3.91
N ALA A 49 -4.52 0.96 2.61
CA ALA A 49 -3.65 1.76 1.77
C ALA A 49 -4.38 2.31 0.55
N THR A 50 -3.96 3.51 0.13
CA THR A 50 -4.30 4.06 -1.18
C THR A 50 -3.08 4.04 -2.08
N VAL A 51 -3.21 3.45 -3.26
CA VAL A 51 -2.14 3.33 -4.26
C VAL A 51 -2.54 4.11 -5.51
N TYR A 52 -1.58 4.82 -6.11
CA TYR A 52 -1.79 5.63 -7.32
C TYR A 52 -1.02 4.97 -8.47
N ILE A 53 -1.75 4.48 -9.47
CA ILE A 53 -1.21 3.76 -10.64
C ILE A 53 -1.62 4.50 -11.91
N ASN A 54 -0.86 4.40 -13.00
CA ASN A 54 -1.18 5.04 -14.27
C ASN A 54 -2.55 4.55 -14.69
N SER A 55 -3.42 5.46 -15.12
CA SER A 55 -4.65 5.05 -15.77
C SER A 55 -4.42 4.36 -17.11
N LYS A 56 -3.25 4.58 -17.74
CA LYS A 56 -2.85 3.90 -18.98
C LYS A 56 -2.56 2.41 -18.74
N ASP A 57 -2.19 2.05 -17.50
CA ASP A 57 -1.95 0.66 -17.15
C ASP A 57 -3.27 -0.04 -16.84
N SER A 58 -3.45 -1.20 -17.46
CA SER A 58 -4.66 -2.02 -17.30
C SER A 58 -4.58 -2.99 -16.12
N GLN A 59 -3.46 -3.01 -15.39
CA GLN A 59 -3.20 -3.99 -14.35
C GLN A 59 -3.53 -3.45 -12.97
N ASN A 60 -4.23 -4.26 -12.19
CA ASN A 60 -4.52 -3.99 -10.78
C ASN A 60 -3.22 -4.12 -9.97
N PRO A 61 -3.05 -3.36 -8.87
CA PRO A 61 -1.93 -3.59 -7.96
C PRO A 61 -2.04 -4.98 -7.33
N VAL A 62 -0.89 -5.55 -6.98
CA VAL A 62 -0.83 -6.80 -6.21
C VAL A 62 -0.14 -6.52 -4.88
N VAL A 63 -0.65 -7.11 -3.81
CA VAL A 63 0.08 -7.15 -2.53
C VAL A 63 1.18 -8.19 -2.68
N GLY A 64 2.41 -7.74 -2.86
CA GLY A 64 3.55 -8.59 -3.19
C GLY A 64 4.12 -9.29 -1.98
N THR A 65 4.75 -8.53 -1.09
CA THR A 65 5.42 -9.06 0.10
C THR A 65 5.02 -8.27 1.33
N LEU A 66 4.79 -8.97 2.43
CA LEU A 66 4.63 -8.40 3.76
C LEU A 66 5.66 -9.04 4.68
N THR A 67 6.56 -8.21 5.21
CA THR A 67 7.66 -8.64 6.08
C THR A 67 7.48 -8.04 7.46
N GLU A 68 7.50 -8.87 8.49
CA GLU A 68 7.51 -8.42 9.87
C GLU A 68 8.94 -8.36 10.42
N HIS A 69 9.23 -7.24 11.06
CA HIS A 69 10.35 -7.02 11.96
C HIS A 69 9.81 -6.74 13.36
N VAL A 70 10.71 -6.71 14.35
CA VAL A 70 10.39 -6.65 15.79
C VAL A 70 9.19 -5.72 16.13
N ASN A 71 9.19 -4.48 15.63
CA ASN A 71 8.10 -3.52 15.85
C ASN A 71 7.54 -2.90 14.54
N THR A 72 7.96 -3.42 13.38
CA THR A 72 7.69 -2.80 12.08
C THR A 72 7.18 -3.83 11.09
N VAL A 73 6.09 -3.53 10.40
CA VAL A 73 5.66 -4.28 9.23
C VAL A 73 5.98 -3.49 7.98
N GLU A 74 6.66 -4.12 7.02
CA GLU A 74 6.89 -3.59 5.69
C GLU A 74 5.94 -4.26 4.70
N ILE A 75 5.25 -3.47 3.89
CA ILE A 75 4.35 -3.96 2.84
C ILE A 75 4.76 -3.40 1.48
N TYR A 76 4.81 -4.29 0.49
CA TYR A 76 5.11 -3.96 -0.90
C TYR A 76 3.86 -4.15 -1.75
N PHE A 77 3.42 -3.07 -2.39
CA PHE A 77 2.45 -3.08 -3.47
C PHE A 77 3.23 -3.14 -4.77
N ASP A 78 3.10 -4.26 -5.45
CA ASP A 78 3.82 -4.54 -6.68
C ASP A 78 3.03 -4.03 -7.88
N TYR A 79 3.74 -3.44 -8.84
CA TYR A 79 3.21 -2.99 -10.12
C TYR A 79 4.22 -3.26 -11.24
N ASP A 80 3.74 -3.31 -12.48
CA ASP A 80 4.54 -3.51 -13.71
C ASP A 80 4.08 -2.47 -14.73
N TRP A 81 4.92 -1.45 -14.98
CA TRP A 81 4.57 -0.20 -15.66
C TRP A 81 5.78 0.39 -16.40
N ASP A 82 5.53 1.13 -17.48
CA ASP A 82 6.45 1.96 -18.30
C ASP A 82 7.16 3.24 -17.74
N GLU A 83 7.72 3.36 -16.52
CA GLU A 83 8.11 4.57 -15.74
C GLU A 83 7.77 6.04 -16.18
N GLU A 84 6.81 6.27 -17.07
CA GLU A 84 6.50 7.56 -17.64
C GLU A 84 5.77 8.43 -16.60
N THR A 85 6.00 9.74 -16.67
CA THR A 85 5.22 10.63 -15.82
C THR A 85 3.74 10.57 -16.21
N PRO A 86 2.84 10.22 -15.29
CA PRO A 86 1.46 9.87 -15.62
C PRO A 86 0.59 11.10 -15.78
N ASP A 87 -0.29 11.09 -16.78
CA ASP A 87 -1.25 12.16 -16.98
C ASP A 87 -2.40 12.09 -15.98
N THR A 88 -2.92 10.89 -15.78
CA THR A 88 -3.99 10.58 -14.84
C THR A 88 -3.69 9.25 -14.14
N TYR A 89 -4.38 8.99 -13.02
CA TYR A 89 -4.15 7.83 -12.17
C TYR A 89 -5.46 7.09 -11.92
N ASP A 90 -5.35 5.78 -11.87
CA ASP A 90 -6.29 4.93 -11.15
C ASP A 90 -5.86 4.87 -9.68
N VAL A 91 -6.80 5.23 -8.81
CA VAL A 91 -6.64 5.27 -7.36
C VAL A 91 -7.23 3.99 -6.78
N TRP A 92 -6.38 3.18 -6.16
CA TRP A 92 -6.74 1.87 -5.64
C TRP A 92 -6.78 1.90 -4.12
N TYR A 93 -7.88 1.45 -3.53
CA TYR A 93 -7.97 1.12 -2.13
C TYR A 93 -7.60 -0.34 -1.91
N VAL A 94 -6.66 -0.58 -1.01
CA VAL A 94 -6.21 -1.91 -0.62
C VAL A 94 -6.43 -2.09 0.88
N GLU A 95 -7.09 -3.17 1.26
CA GLU A 95 -7.35 -3.53 2.64
C GLU A 95 -6.80 -4.92 2.94
N ILE A 96 -6.03 -5.02 4.03
CA ILE A 96 -5.32 -6.23 4.42
C ILE A 96 -5.52 -6.46 5.91
N ASP A 97 -5.76 -7.71 6.26
CA ASP A 97 -5.69 -8.18 7.63
C ASP A 97 -4.43 -9.01 7.81
N TYR A 98 -3.58 -8.58 8.74
CA TYR A 98 -2.32 -9.24 9.07
C TYR A 98 -2.36 -9.84 10.47
N THR A 99 -1.87 -11.07 10.61
CA THR A 99 -1.78 -11.77 11.90
C THR A 99 -0.41 -12.41 12.10
N SER A 100 0.09 -12.30 13.33
CA SER A 100 1.31 -12.95 13.80
C SER A 100 1.29 -13.09 15.31
N GLU A 101 2.20 -13.90 15.85
CA GLU A 101 2.35 -14.08 17.30
C GLU A 101 2.76 -12.78 18.01
N SER A 102 3.45 -11.88 17.31
CA SER A 102 3.97 -10.61 17.80
C SER A 102 3.24 -9.39 17.26
N VAL A 103 2.07 -9.55 16.65
CA VAL A 103 1.33 -8.47 15.98
C VAL A 103 1.01 -7.29 16.91
N GLU A 104 0.87 -7.55 18.21
CA GLU A 104 0.63 -6.55 19.24
C GLU A 104 1.83 -5.62 19.52
N ASN A 105 3.04 -6.05 19.14
CA ASN A 105 4.28 -5.28 19.30
C ASN A 105 4.52 -4.33 18.11
N ILE A 106 3.74 -4.45 17.04
CA ILE A 106 3.90 -3.62 15.85
C ILE A 106 3.44 -2.19 16.13
N THR A 107 4.38 -1.26 16.06
CA THR A 107 4.14 0.17 16.25
C THR A 107 4.19 0.96 14.94
N THR A 108 4.77 0.37 13.90
CA THR A 108 5.06 1.06 12.63
C THR A 108 4.66 0.19 11.45
N VAL A 109 4.01 0.80 10.46
CA VAL A 109 3.80 0.19 9.14
C VAL A 109 4.50 1.04 8.08
N LYS A 110 5.34 0.41 7.26
CA LYS A 110 5.99 1.02 6.11
C LYS A 110 5.40 0.43 4.84
N SER A 111 4.92 1.28 3.95
CA SER A 111 4.33 0.85 2.68
C SER A 111 5.15 1.32 1.50
N TYR A 112 5.38 0.43 0.54
CA TYR A 112 6.18 0.68 -0.65
C TYR A 112 5.36 0.38 -1.90
N LEU A 113 5.49 1.21 -2.92
CA LEU A 113 5.09 0.92 -4.29
C LEU A 113 6.35 0.49 -5.04
N ARG A 114 6.40 -0.79 -5.45
CA ARG A 114 7.58 -1.46 -6.03
C ARG A 114 7.33 -1.87 -7.48
N ASN A 115 8.18 -1.39 -8.39
CA ASN A 115 8.15 -1.84 -9.77
C ASN A 115 8.79 -3.25 -9.86
N ILE A 116 8.11 -4.19 -10.51
CA ILE A 116 8.60 -5.56 -10.72
C ILE A 116 9.62 -5.60 -11.88
N ASP A 117 9.55 -4.64 -12.82
CA ASP A 117 10.58 -4.37 -13.83
C ASP A 117 11.52 -3.26 -13.32
N PRO A 118 12.84 -3.46 -13.23
CA PRO A 118 13.65 -2.71 -12.27
C PRO A 118 14.14 -1.37 -12.83
N GLU A 119 13.57 -0.24 -12.39
CA GLU A 119 14.25 1.07 -12.38
C GLU A 119 13.92 1.95 -11.15
N THR A 120 12.70 1.94 -10.58
CA THR A 120 12.33 2.80 -9.42
C THR A 120 11.36 2.17 -8.39
N SER A 121 11.55 2.50 -7.10
CA SER A 121 10.66 2.11 -5.98
C SER A 121 10.54 3.24 -4.95
N ARG A 122 9.34 3.47 -4.36
CA ARG A 122 9.12 4.50 -3.31
C ARG A 122 8.16 4.05 -2.21
N GLY A 123 8.23 4.65 -1.03
CA GLY A 123 7.36 4.29 0.11
C GLY A 123 7.09 5.39 1.13
N THR A 124 6.25 5.07 2.10
CA THR A 124 5.81 5.90 3.24
C THR A 124 5.92 5.13 4.55
N GLU A 125 5.93 5.85 5.67
CA GLU A 125 5.96 5.30 7.03
C GLU A 125 4.81 5.91 7.86
N THR A 126 4.09 5.08 8.62
CA THR A 126 2.98 5.51 9.49
C THR A 126 3.02 4.82 10.85
N THR A 127 2.51 5.50 11.89
CA THR A 127 2.39 4.96 13.25
C THR A 127 1.05 4.26 13.44
N VAL A 128 1.06 3.11 14.11
CA VAL A 128 -0.15 2.35 14.43
C VAL A 128 -0.96 3.07 15.51
N GLY A 129 -2.23 3.35 15.22
CA GLY A 129 -3.16 3.92 16.20
C GLY A 129 -3.63 2.87 17.21
N THR A 130 -3.71 3.25 18.48
CA THR A 130 -4.26 2.42 19.57
C THR A 130 -5.78 2.39 19.62
#